data_AF-A0A2E1B553-F1
#
_entry.id   AF-A0A2E1B553-F1
#
_cell.length_a   1.000
_cell.length_b   1.000
_cell.length_c   1.000
_cell.angle_alpha   90.00
_cell.angle_beta   90.00
_cell.angle_gamma   90.00
#
_symmetry.space_group_name_H-M   'P 1'
#
loop_
_entity.id
_entity.type
_entity.pdbx_description
1 polymer ?
#
loop_
_entity_poly.entity_id
_entity_poly.type
_entity_poly.pdbx_seq_one_letter_code
_entity_poly.pdbx_strand_id
1 'polypeptide(L)'
;MIFYFGWDDRQEESVPKIMLRAALFSEGVRGQVVEALSILVKNADGEFEFALWGYDEGHGLMRGSGIFIGSAGHIAYHHFNPVDAEHTFAYSGTDYEVKVLAKLFGRRSPTVLGRYQLSLDQEIEGIPLAHGEVGVIWNWSMQEDCYYREVSRRPTGKLEIL
;
A
#
# COMPACT_ATOMS: atom_id res chain seq x y z
N MET A 1 -2.81 5.87 10.04
CA MET A 1 -2.63 4.94 8.89
C MET A 1 -1.23 5.14 8.35
N ILE A 2 -0.60 4.11 7.80
CA ILE A 2 0.78 4.20 7.29
C ILE A 2 0.80 3.65 5.88
N PHE A 3 1.42 4.39 4.95
CA PHE A 3 1.75 3.89 3.62
C PHE A 3 3.23 3.56 3.56
N TYR A 4 3.58 2.49 2.87
CA TYR A 4 4.95 2.20 2.47
C TYR A 4 5.00 1.86 0.99
N PHE A 5 5.89 2.52 0.28
CA PHE A 5 6.19 2.29 -1.13
C PHE A 5 7.61 1.70 -1.21
N GLY A 6 7.78 0.59 -1.91
CA GLY A 6 9.07 -0.06 -2.05
C GLY A 6 8.99 -1.27 -2.96
N TRP A 7 9.80 -2.30 -2.71
CA TRP A 7 9.93 -3.42 -3.64
C TRP A 7 9.70 -4.76 -2.94
N ASP A 8 9.12 -5.70 -3.67
CA ASP A 8 9.05 -7.11 -3.30
C ASP A 8 10.23 -7.84 -3.93
N ASP A 9 11.14 -8.33 -3.09
CA ASP A 9 12.36 -9.03 -3.50
C ASP A 9 12.23 -10.56 -3.39
N ARG A 10 11.02 -11.05 -3.12
CA ARG A 10 10.75 -12.49 -3.07
C ARG A 10 10.73 -13.14 -4.46
N GLN A 11 10.83 -12.34 -5.52
CA GLN A 11 10.93 -12.78 -6.90
C GLN A 11 12.32 -12.49 -7.46
N GLU A 12 12.70 -13.18 -8.55
CA GLU A 12 14.01 -12.99 -9.21
C GLU A 12 14.20 -11.55 -9.69
N GLU A 13 13.11 -10.86 -10.05
CA GLU A 13 13.08 -9.44 -10.35
C GLU A 13 12.36 -8.67 -9.23
N SER A 14 12.89 -7.51 -8.86
CA SER A 14 12.24 -6.62 -7.88
C SER A 14 10.96 -6.04 -8.50
N VAL A 15 9.81 -6.32 -7.89
CA VAL A 15 8.50 -5.78 -8.35
C VAL A 15 8.05 -4.68 -7.40
N PRO A 16 7.53 -3.54 -7.89
CA PRO A 16 7.05 -2.48 -7.00
C PRO A 16 5.92 -3.00 -6.10
N LYS A 17 5.89 -2.48 -4.88
CA LYS A 17 4.98 -2.94 -3.83
C LYS A 17 4.51 -1.77 -2.99
N ILE A 18 3.21 -1.79 -2.72
CA ILE A 18 2.60 -0.88 -1.77
C ILE A 18 2.15 -1.68 -0.56
N MET A 19 2.45 -1.17 0.63
CA MET A 19 1.92 -1.68 1.87
C MET A 19 1.10 -0.58 2.55
N LEU A 20 -0.06 -0.96 3.06
CA LEU A 20 -0.96 -0.11 3.81
C LEU A 20 -1.22 -0.72 5.18
N ARG A 21 -0.70 -0.11 6.23
CA ARG A 21 -1.11 -0.43 7.61
C ARG A 21 -2.32 0.42 7.96
N ALA A 22 -3.49 -0.21 7.97
CA ALA A 22 -4.76 0.46 8.22
C ALA A 22 -5.64 -0.38 9.13
N ALA A 23 -6.54 0.32 9.83
CA ALA A 23 -7.70 -0.27 10.45
C ALA A 23 -8.89 -0.07 9.50
N LEU A 24 -9.49 -1.15 9.04
CA LEU A 24 -10.73 -1.12 8.26
C LEU A 24 -11.89 -1.39 9.19
N PHE A 25 -12.93 -0.56 9.18
CA PHE A 25 -14.12 -0.73 10.00
C PHE A 25 -15.36 -0.70 9.14
N SER A 26 -16.40 -1.39 9.60
CA SER A 26 -17.72 -1.32 9.00
C SER A 26 -18.71 -0.68 9.96
N GLU A 27 -19.43 0.33 9.49
CA GLU A 27 -20.59 0.91 10.18
C GLU A 27 -21.86 0.06 10.02
N GLY A 28 -21.82 -0.95 9.15
CA GLY A 28 -22.94 -1.87 8.95
C GLY A 28 -23.12 -2.75 10.19
N VAL A 29 -24.35 -2.85 10.70
CA VAL A 29 -24.69 -3.68 11.87
C VAL A 29 -24.25 -5.14 11.72
N ARG A 30 -24.25 -5.66 10.48
CA ARG A 30 -23.82 -7.03 10.16
C ARG A 30 -22.38 -7.13 9.65
N GLY A 31 -21.62 -6.04 9.67
CA GLY A 31 -20.35 -5.93 8.97
C GLY A 31 -20.51 -5.97 7.45
N GLN A 32 -19.37 -6.04 6.75
CA GLN A 32 -19.30 -6.18 5.30
C GLN A 32 -18.23 -7.21 4.94
N VAL A 33 -18.43 -7.94 3.84
CA VAL A 33 -17.38 -8.77 3.24
C VAL A 33 -16.72 -7.96 2.13
N VAL A 34 -15.42 -7.76 2.22
CA VAL A 34 -14.57 -7.23 1.16
C VAL A 34 -14.07 -8.43 0.36
N GLU A 35 -14.45 -8.54 -0.91
CA GLU A 35 -14.00 -9.62 -1.81
C GLU A 35 -12.59 -9.35 -2.34
N ALA A 36 -12.30 -8.09 -2.63
CA ALA A 36 -11.00 -7.67 -3.13
C ALA A 36 -10.66 -6.24 -2.68
N LEU A 37 -9.37 -5.97 -2.53
CA LEU A 37 -8.81 -4.64 -2.35
C LEU A 37 -7.87 -4.33 -3.51
N SER A 38 -7.83 -3.07 -3.92
CA SER A 38 -6.78 -2.57 -4.81
C SER A 38 -6.37 -1.16 -4.41
N ILE A 39 -5.16 -0.78 -4.81
CA ILE A 39 -4.68 0.61 -4.73
C ILE A 39 -4.49 1.14 -6.14
N LEU A 40 -5.11 2.28 -6.43
CA LEU A 40 -4.76 3.08 -7.60
C LEU A 40 -3.79 4.17 -7.17
N VAL A 41 -2.66 4.27 -7.85
CA VAL A 41 -1.70 5.36 -7.69
C VAL A 41 -1.68 6.17 -8.97
N LYS A 42 -1.87 7.48 -8.86
CA LYS A 42 -1.75 8.41 -9.96
C LYS A 42 -0.61 9.39 -9.68
N ASN A 43 0.27 9.57 -10.65
CA ASN A 43 1.34 10.58 -10.65
C ASN A 43 1.36 11.31 -12.01
N ALA A 44 2.46 11.99 -12.32
CA ALA A 44 2.65 12.69 -13.60
C ALA A 44 2.72 11.73 -14.81
N ASP A 45 3.15 10.48 -14.60
CA ASP A 45 3.39 9.50 -15.66
C ASP A 45 2.13 8.70 -16.02
N GLY A 46 1.16 8.59 -15.11
CA GLY A 46 -0.08 7.88 -15.37
C GLY A 46 -0.86 7.47 -14.12
N GLU A 47 -1.80 6.55 -14.30
CA GLU A 47 -2.52 5.86 -13.22
C GLU A 47 -2.19 4.37 -13.28
N PHE A 48 -1.81 3.80 -12.15
CA PHE A 48 -1.31 2.42 -12.01
C PHE A 48 -2.09 1.68 -10.93
N GLU A 49 -2.53 0.46 -11.23
CA GLU A 49 -3.30 -0.37 -10.28
C GLU A 49 -2.44 -1.48 -9.65
N PHE A 50 -2.52 -1.57 -8.33
CA PHE A 50 -1.98 -2.65 -7.53
C PHE A 50 -3.13 -3.50 -6.99
N ALA A 51 -3.55 -4.51 -7.76
CA ALA A 51 -4.73 -5.35 -7.46
C ALA A 51 -4.38 -6.72 -6.88
N LEU A 52 -3.13 -7.18 -6.96
CA LEU A 52 -2.72 -8.40 -6.27
C LEU A 52 -2.52 -8.07 -4.80
N TRP A 53 -3.46 -8.52 -3.96
CA TRP A 53 -3.47 -8.13 -2.55
C TRP A 53 -3.39 -9.33 -1.59
N GLY A 54 -2.93 -9.02 -0.39
CA GLY A 54 -2.95 -9.91 0.78
C GLY A 54 -2.85 -9.10 2.05
N TYR A 55 -2.92 -9.75 3.20
CA TYR A 55 -2.76 -9.10 4.49
C TYR A 55 -2.02 -9.97 5.48
N ASP A 56 -1.39 -9.33 6.46
CA ASP A 56 -0.69 -9.97 7.56
C ASP A 56 -1.07 -9.30 8.88
N GLU A 57 -1.46 -10.11 9.86
CA GLU A 57 -1.80 -9.72 11.23
C GLU A 57 -0.68 -10.04 12.24
N GLY A 58 0.52 -10.41 11.77
CA GLY A 58 1.66 -10.85 12.57
C GLY A 58 1.88 -12.37 12.59
N HIS A 59 1.19 -13.10 11.72
CA HIS A 59 1.24 -14.57 11.64
C HIS A 59 1.58 -15.08 10.24
N GLY A 60 1.93 -14.18 9.33
CA GLY A 60 2.32 -14.49 7.96
C GLY A 60 1.29 -14.00 6.96
N LEU A 61 1.75 -13.81 5.73
CA LEU A 61 0.96 -13.24 4.66
C LEU A 61 -0.13 -14.21 4.20
N MET A 62 -1.39 -13.79 4.37
CA MET A 62 -2.55 -14.44 3.77
C MET A 62 -2.87 -13.79 2.43
N ARG A 63 -3.00 -14.59 1.37
CA ARG A 63 -3.42 -14.09 0.06
C ARG A 63 -4.89 -13.68 0.12
N GLY A 64 -5.22 -12.54 -0.47
CA GLY A 64 -6.57 -11.97 -0.41
C GLY A 64 -7.60 -12.85 -1.11
N SER A 65 -8.39 -13.60 -0.34
CA SER A 65 -9.52 -14.42 -0.80
C SER A 65 -10.87 -13.92 -0.27
N GLY A 66 -10.90 -12.65 0.14
CA GLY A 66 -12.00 -12.01 0.83
C GLY A 66 -11.79 -11.94 2.34
N ILE A 67 -12.32 -10.89 2.95
CA ILE A 67 -12.20 -10.62 4.39
C ILE A 67 -13.49 -10.03 4.95
N PHE A 68 -13.89 -10.50 6.12
CA PHE A 68 -15.01 -9.93 6.86
C PHE A 68 -14.55 -8.75 7.71
N ILE A 69 -15.18 -7.59 7.52
CA ILE A 69 -14.92 -6.37 8.25
C ILE A 69 -16.13 -6.06 9.16
N GLY A 70 -15.92 -6.20 10.46
CA GLY A 70 -16.92 -5.89 11.48
C GLY A 70 -16.79 -4.47 12.05
N SER A 71 -17.62 -4.16 13.03
CA SER A 71 -17.58 -2.90 13.78
C SER A 71 -16.35 -2.76 14.70
N ALA A 72 -15.81 -3.90 15.16
CA ALA A 72 -14.54 -3.93 15.90
C ALA A 72 -13.33 -3.54 15.02
N GLY A 73 -13.52 -3.54 13.71
CA GLY A 73 -12.49 -3.29 12.72
C GLY A 73 -11.53 -4.46 12.54
N HIS A 74 -10.69 -4.33 11.51
CA HIS A 74 -9.62 -5.25 11.17
C HIS A 74 -8.34 -4.46 10.94
N ILE A 75 -7.30 -4.75 11.73
CA ILE A 75 -6.03 -4.02 11.73
C ILE A 75 -4.96 -4.94 11.19
N ALA A 76 -4.47 -4.65 9.99
CA ALA A 76 -3.45 -5.47 9.36
C ALA A 76 -2.51 -4.65 8.49
N TYR A 77 -1.39 -5.27 8.13
CA TYR A 77 -0.55 -4.85 7.03
C TYR A 77 -1.16 -5.39 5.75
N HIS A 78 -1.73 -4.53 4.92
CA HIS A 78 -2.28 -4.92 3.62
C HIS A 78 -1.19 -4.72 2.57
N HIS A 79 -0.87 -5.75 1.81
CA HIS A 79 0.17 -5.75 0.80
C HIS A 79 -0.45 -5.76 -0.58
N PHE A 80 0.09 -4.96 -1.50
CA PHE A 80 -0.40 -4.78 -2.85
C PHE A 80 0.75 -4.83 -3.85
N ASN A 81 0.57 -5.61 -4.91
CA ASN A 81 1.49 -5.75 -6.03
C ASN A 81 0.74 -5.47 -7.34
N PRO A 82 1.42 -5.01 -8.40
CA PRO A 82 0.81 -4.90 -9.72
C PRO A 82 0.47 -6.30 -10.26
N VAL A 83 -0.51 -6.39 -11.15
CA VAL A 83 -0.86 -7.65 -11.83
C VAL A 83 0.18 -8.01 -12.88
N ASP A 84 0.75 -6.99 -13.53
CA ASP A 84 1.75 -7.11 -14.57
C ASP A 84 3.03 -6.37 -14.14
N ALA A 85 4.16 -7.07 -14.14
CA ALA A 85 5.46 -6.52 -13.80
C ALA A 85 6.10 -5.77 -14.99
N GLU A 86 5.65 -6.01 -16.22
CA GLU A 86 6.20 -5.39 -17.44
C GLU A 86 5.88 -3.88 -17.52
N HIS A 87 4.78 -3.46 -16.88
CA HIS A 87 4.46 -2.05 -16.67
C HIS A 87 5.09 -1.59 -15.35
N THR A 88 6.41 -1.41 -15.36
CA THR A 88 7.17 -0.93 -14.21
C THR A 88 6.65 0.43 -13.76
N PHE A 89 5.81 0.44 -12.73
CA PHE A 89 5.60 1.63 -11.92
C PHE A 89 6.96 2.02 -11.35
N ALA A 90 7.55 3.05 -11.94
CA ALA A 90 8.66 3.74 -11.33
C ALA A 90 8.09 4.65 -10.25
N TYR A 91 8.71 4.65 -9.08
CA TYR A 91 8.46 5.69 -8.10
C TYR A 91 9.11 6.99 -8.58
N SER A 92 8.50 7.60 -9.59
CA SER A 92 8.91 8.85 -10.24
C SER A 92 7.90 9.96 -9.95
N GLY A 93 8.43 11.19 -9.87
CA GLY A 93 7.68 12.39 -9.57
C GLY A 93 7.56 12.73 -8.08
N THR A 94 7.03 13.92 -7.83
CA THR A 94 6.95 14.52 -6.49
C THR A 94 5.63 14.28 -5.79
N ASP A 95 4.55 13.95 -6.49
CA ASP A 95 3.22 13.89 -5.92
C ASP A 95 2.44 12.68 -6.42
N TYR A 96 1.81 11.98 -5.49
CA TYR A 96 0.98 10.80 -5.74
C TYR A 96 -0.41 11.00 -5.16
N GLU A 97 -1.43 10.85 -6.01
CA GLU A 97 -2.79 10.61 -5.55
C GLU A 97 -3.00 9.10 -5.39
N VAL A 98 -3.27 8.67 -4.16
CA VAL A 98 -3.51 7.27 -3.82
C VAL A 98 -4.98 7.06 -3.49
N LYS A 99 -5.64 6.15 -4.21
CA LYS A 99 -7.01 5.71 -3.90
C LYS A 99 -6.99 4.28 -3.40
N VAL A 100 -7.60 4.04 -2.24
CA VAL A 100 -7.82 2.68 -1.73
C VAL A 100 -9.23 2.25 -2.13
N LEU A 101 -9.33 1.15 -2.86
CA LEU A 101 -10.58 0.62 -3.38
C LEU A 101 -10.92 -0.71 -2.73
N ALA A 102 -12.22 -0.93 -2.51
CA ALA A 102 -12.75 -2.21 -2.05
C ALA A 102 -13.89 -2.67 -2.95
N LYS A 103 -13.81 -3.91 -3.41
CA LYS A 103 -14.95 -4.63 -3.98
C LYS A 103 -15.71 -5.30 -2.83
N LEU A 104 -16.87 -4.73 -2.47
CA LEU A 104 -17.74 -5.32 -1.45
C LEU A 104 -18.62 -6.41 -2.05
N PHE A 105 -18.86 -7.47 -1.28
CA PHE A 105 -19.74 -8.58 -1.65
C PHE A 105 -21.14 -8.06 -2.02
N GLY A 106 -21.67 -8.55 -3.15
CA GLY A 106 -22.99 -8.17 -3.66
C GLY A 106 -23.09 -6.76 -4.25
N ARG A 107 -22.07 -5.90 -4.12
CA ARG A 107 -22.05 -4.59 -4.79
C ARG A 107 -21.47 -4.71 -6.19
N ARG A 108 -22.07 -4.04 -7.18
CA ARG A 108 -21.60 -4.10 -8.58
C ARG A 108 -20.32 -3.30 -8.80
N SER A 109 -20.25 -2.08 -8.29
CA SER A 109 -19.10 -1.20 -8.44
C SER A 109 -18.16 -1.26 -7.22
N PRO A 110 -16.84 -1.06 -7.42
CA PRO A 110 -15.92 -0.82 -6.31
C PRO A 110 -16.32 0.41 -5.50
N THR A 111 -16.03 0.37 -4.20
CA THR A 111 -16.19 1.47 -3.25
C THR A 111 -14.82 2.11 -2.99
N VAL A 112 -14.73 3.43 -3.08
CA VAL A 112 -13.53 4.16 -2.65
C VAL A 112 -13.55 4.24 -1.12
N LEU A 113 -12.59 3.59 -0.47
CA LEU A 113 -12.43 3.64 0.98
C LEU A 113 -11.72 4.93 1.43
N GLY A 114 -10.83 5.46 0.60
CA GLY A 114 -10.13 6.71 0.88
C GLY A 114 -9.35 7.23 -0.32
N ARG A 115 -9.04 8.53 -0.26
CA ARG A 115 -8.15 9.22 -1.20
C ARG A 115 -7.10 9.98 -0.40
N TYR A 116 -5.85 9.89 -0.80
CA TYR A 116 -4.72 10.43 -0.07
C TYR A 116 -3.76 11.10 -1.04
N GLN A 117 -3.17 12.21 -0.60
CA GLN A 117 -2.09 12.89 -1.30
C GLN A 117 -0.80 12.58 -0.56
N LEU A 118 0.17 11.99 -1.27
CA LEU A 118 1.48 11.65 -0.74
C LEU A 118 2.53 12.37 -1.57
N SER A 119 3.35 13.20 -0.94
CA SER A 119 4.42 13.93 -1.62
C SER A 119 5.79 13.33 -1.31
N LEU A 120 6.65 13.32 -2.33
CA LEU A 120 8.10 13.13 -2.27
C LEU A 120 8.76 14.48 -2.56
N ASP A 121 9.63 14.94 -1.67
CA ASP A 121 10.43 16.13 -1.96
C ASP A 121 11.51 15.81 -3.01
N GLN A 122 11.97 16.85 -3.72
CA GLN A 122 12.96 16.76 -4.79
C GLN A 122 14.27 16.05 -4.39
N GLU A 123 14.63 16.05 -3.10
CA GLU A 123 15.83 15.34 -2.61
C GLU A 123 15.75 13.81 -2.78
N ILE A 124 14.55 13.24 -2.91
CA ILE A 124 14.31 11.80 -3.11
C ILE A 124 14.05 11.50 -4.60
N GLU A 125 13.69 12.50 -5.41
CA GLU A 125 13.34 12.39 -6.83
C GLU A 125 14.48 11.80 -7.70
N GLY A 126 15.71 11.75 -7.17
CA GLY A 126 16.88 11.14 -7.81
C GLY A 126 17.38 9.83 -7.18
N ILE A 127 16.78 9.34 -6.10
CA ILE A 127 17.12 8.02 -5.54
C ILE A 127 16.41 7.01 -6.42
N PRO A 128 17.13 6.14 -7.16
CA PRO A 128 16.49 5.06 -7.88
C PRO A 128 15.88 4.14 -6.84
N LEU A 129 14.59 4.33 -6.55
CA LEU A 129 13.82 3.31 -5.88
C LEU A 129 13.90 2.02 -6.72
N ALA A 130 14.20 2.11 -8.02
CA ALA A 130 14.47 1.03 -8.97
C ALA A 130 15.28 -0.19 -8.46
N HIS A 131 16.03 -0.08 -7.36
CA HIS A 131 16.66 -1.23 -6.70
C HIS A 131 16.15 -1.34 -5.26
N GLY A 132 15.65 -2.52 -4.88
CA GLY A 132 14.97 -2.85 -3.61
C GLY A 132 15.76 -2.66 -2.30
N GLU A 133 16.70 -1.72 -2.27
CA GLU A 133 17.47 -1.27 -1.12
C GLU A 133 16.80 -0.11 -0.37
N VAL A 134 15.89 0.62 -1.04
CA VAL A 134 15.22 1.80 -0.47
C VAL A 134 13.72 1.72 -0.68
N GLY A 135 12.97 2.13 0.34
CA GLY A 135 11.55 2.42 0.27
C GLY A 135 11.23 3.73 0.98
N VAL A 136 9.98 4.17 0.88
CA VAL A 136 9.49 5.38 1.53
C VAL A 136 8.27 5.04 2.37
N ILE A 137 8.27 5.51 3.61
CA ILE A 137 7.16 5.37 4.55
C ILE A 137 6.49 6.75 4.67
N TRP A 138 5.17 6.80 4.63
CA TRP A 138 4.40 7.98 5.01
C TRP A 138 3.63 7.74 6.28
N ASN A 139 3.83 8.62 7.24
CA ASN A 139 3.16 8.65 8.52
C ASN A 139 2.30 9.92 8.62
N TRP A 140 1.12 9.80 9.20
CA TRP A 140 0.27 10.97 9.44
C TRP A 140 0.85 11.84 10.55
N SER A 141 1.06 13.13 10.29
CA SER A 141 1.38 14.14 11.30
C SER A 141 0.09 14.82 11.76
N MET A 142 -0.20 14.72 13.06
CA MET A 142 -1.33 15.46 13.66
C MET A 142 -1.07 16.97 13.71
N GLN A 143 0.20 17.39 13.69
CA GLN A 143 0.58 18.79 13.77
C GLN A 143 0.44 19.49 12.42
N GLU A 144 0.91 18.83 11.36
CA GLU A 144 0.96 19.40 10.01
C GLU A 144 -0.28 19.02 9.17
N ASP A 145 -1.19 18.20 9.72
CA ASP A 145 -2.41 17.68 9.08
C ASP A 145 -2.15 17.04 7.70
N CYS A 146 -0.99 16.39 7.58
CA CYS A 146 -0.51 15.81 6.34
C CYS A 146 0.32 14.56 6.59
N TYR A 147 0.57 13.81 5.53
CA TYR A 147 1.51 12.70 5.58
C TYR A 147 2.94 13.23 5.47
N TYR A 148 3.73 13.08 6.53
CA TYR A 148 5.18 13.27 6.46
C TYR A 148 5.84 11.97 6.05
N ARG A 149 6.93 12.07 5.31
CA ARG A 149 7.63 10.92 4.72
C ARG A 149 8.95 10.63 5.45
N GLU A 150 9.37 9.38 5.40
CA GLU A 150 10.65 8.90 5.91
C GLU A 150 11.23 7.91 4.89
N VAL A 151 12.51 8.07 4.56
CA VAL A 151 13.23 7.12 3.69
C VAL A 151 13.63 5.90 4.52
N SER A 152 13.01 4.76 4.22
CA SER A 152 13.34 3.49 4.82
C SER A 152 14.42 2.80 4.00
N ARG A 153 15.66 2.81 4.49
CA ARG A 153 16.74 2.03 3.90
C ARG A 153 16.72 0.62 4.47
N ARG A 154 16.84 -0.37 3.60
CA ARG A 154 16.96 -1.75 4.03
C ARG A 154 18.24 -1.91 4.86
N PRO A 155 18.19 -2.53 6.05
CA PRO A 155 19.42 -2.85 6.79
C PRO A 155 20.29 -3.77 5.93
N THR A 156 21.54 -3.39 5.71
CA THR A 156 22.55 -4.18 4.95
C THR A 156 23.09 -5.39 5.72
N GLY A 157 22.28 -5.99 6.59
CA GLY A 157 22.65 -7.14 7.40
C GLY A 157 21.43 -8.00 7.71
N LYS A 158 21.64 -9.32 7.77
CA LYS A 158 20.62 -10.24 8.29
C LYS A 158 20.15 -9.70 9.65
N LEU A 159 18.86 -9.43 9.76
CA LEU A 159 18.21 -9.26 11.06
C LEU A 159 18.37 -10.58 11.81
N GLU A 160 19.39 -10.66 12.66
CA GLU A 160 19.41 -11.62 13.76
C GLU A 160 18.39 -11.13 14.77
N ILE A 161 17.24 -11.80 14.79
CA ILE A 161 16.21 -11.60 15.81
C ILE A 161 16.75 -12.25 17.09
N LEU A 162 17.01 -11.42 18.11
CA LEU A 162 17.18 -11.84 19.51
C LEU A 162 15.82 -12.09 20.14
#